data_AF-A0A4Y8CAZ7-F1
#
_entry.id   AF-A0A4Y8CAZ7-F1
#
_cell.length_a   1.000
_cell.length_b   1.000
_cell.length_c   1.000
_cell.angle_alpha   90.00
_cell.angle_beta   90.00
_cell.angle_gamma   90.00
#
_symmetry.space_group_name_H-M   'P 1'
#
loop_
_entity.id
_entity.type
_entity.pdbx_description
1 polymer ?
#
loop_
_entity_poly.entity_id
_entity_poly.type
_entity_poly.pdbx_seq_one_letter_code
_entity_poly.pdbx_strand_id
1 'polypeptide(L)'
;MRKVFATLLLSVVSLFAYGSERMGQDTQIWDFHRITNISNYETFGKLWTTLQGEYIATIALIAVIAVLSAFALHYMVIGPKQFSHDGKKIYAFTLFERLFHFIAAIS
;
A
#
# COMPACT_ATOMS: atom_id res chain seq x y z
N MET A 1 -7.76 23.69 -6.85
CA MET A 1 -7.79 22.62 -7.87
C MET A 1 -6.45 22.47 -8.60
N ARG A 2 -6.07 23.39 -9.51
CA ARG A 2 -4.83 23.26 -10.32
C ARG A 2 -3.52 23.12 -9.52
N LYS A 3 -3.37 23.88 -8.43
CA LYS A 3 -2.18 23.83 -7.56
C LYS A 3 -2.06 22.52 -6.78
N VAL A 4 -3.18 22.03 -6.23
CA VAL A 4 -3.25 20.76 -5.49
C VAL A 4 -2.90 19.58 -6.41
N PHE A 5 -3.43 19.58 -7.64
CA PHE A 5 -3.11 18.56 -8.64
C PHE A 5 -1.62 18.56 -8.99
N ALA A 6 -1.02 19.74 -9.21
CA ALA A 6 0.41 19.86 -9.49
C ALA A 6 1.28 19.38 -8.31
N THR A 7 0.89 19.67 -7.06
CA THR A 7 1.60 19.18 -5.86
C THR A 7 1.54 17.66 -5.74
N LEU A 8 0.37 17.06 -6.00
CA LEU A 8 0.19 15.61 -6.02
C LEU A 8 1.05 14.95 -7.10
N LEU A 9 1.08 15.54 -8.31
CA LEU A 9 1.87 15.04 -9.42
C LEU A 9 3.38 15.12 -9.14
N LEU A 10 3.84 16.20 -8.52
CA LEU A 10 5.24 16.36 -8.09
C LEU A 10 5.62 15.36 -6.97
N SER A 11 4.71 15.06 -6.04
CA SER A 11 4.98 14.04 -5.01
C SER A 11 5.10 12.61 -5.56
N VAL A 12 4.44 12.32 -6.69
CA VAL A 12 4.59 11.03 -7.40
C VAL A 12 5.96 10.93 -8.06
N VAL A 13 6.53 12.02 -8.56
CA VAL A 13 7.89 12.04 -9.14
C VAL A 13 8.95 11.72 -8.06
N SER A 14 8.71 12.11 -6.82
CA SER A 14 9.59 11.77 -5.68
C SER A 14 9.64 10.28 -5.37
N LEU A 15 8.62 9.49 -5.74
CA LEU A 15 8.65 8.02 -5.62
C LEU A 15 9.66 7.37 -6.57
N PHE A 16 10.06 8.10 -7.63
CA PHE A 16 11.07 7.67 -8.60
C PHE A 16 12.42 8.37 -8.40
N ALA A 17 12.56 9.20 -7.35
CA ALA A 17 13.82 9.86 -7.02
C ALA A 17 14.80 8.83 -6.45
N TYR A 18 15.64 8.28 -7.33
CA TYR A 18 16.72 7.38 -7.00
C TYR A 18 17.94 8.18 -6.53
N GLY A 19 18.22 8.22 -5.22
CA GLY A 19 19.43 8.80 -4.64
C GLY A 19 20.56 7.75 -4.53
N SER A 20 21.83 8.18 -4.57
CA SER A 20 23.01 7.30 -4.45
C SER A 20 23.27 6.80 -3.02
N GLU A 21 22.77 7.49 -1.99
CA GLU A 21 22.84 7.02 -0.61
C GLU A 21 21.54 6.31 -0.25
N ARG A 22 21.63 4.98 -0.23
CA ARG A 22 20.46 4.11 -0.15
C ARG A 22 20.58 3.36 1.16
N MET A 23 19.88 3.88 2.17
CA MET A 23 19.89 3.32 3.53
C MET A 23 19.70 1.80 3.48
N GLY A 24 20.72 1.06 3.91
CA GLY A 24 20.66 -0.40 4.08
C GLY A 24 21.03 -1.22 2.86
N GLN A 25 21.44 -0.63 1.72
CA GLN A 25 21.79 -1.41 0.52
C GLN A 25 23.06 -2.24 0.60
N ASP A 26 23.97 -1.87 1.48
CA ASP A 26 25.23 -2.60 1.71
C ASP A 26 25.07 -3.75 2.72
N THR A 27 23.83 -4.02 3.17
CA THR A 27 23.57 -5.07 4.15
C THR A 27 23.28 -6.41 3.48
N GLN A 28 23.66 -7.50 4.15
CA GLN A 28 23.39 -8.88 3.71
C GLN A 28 21.89 -9.19 3.51
N ILE A 29 20.99 -8.32 3.98
CA ILE A 29 19.54 -8.48 3.91
C ILE A 29 18.88 -7.63 2.82
N TRP A 30 19.64 -6.88 2.01
CA TRP A 30 19.08 -5.99 1.00
C TRP A 30 19.10 -6.59 -0.42
N ASP A 31 18.01 -6.37 -1.15
CA ASP A 31 17.85 -6.71 -2.57
C ASP A 31 18.39 -8.10 -2.95
N PHE A 32 19.28 -8.20 -3.95
CA PHE A 32 19.87 -9.45 -4.42
C PHE A 32 20.59 -10.24 -3.32
N HIS A 33 21.23 -9.55 -2.36
CA HIS A 33 21.93 -10.20 -1.26
C HIS A 33 20.98 -10.98 -0.35
N ARG A 34 19.70 -10.59 -0.27
CA ARG A 34 18.70 -11.34 0.47
C ARG A 34 18.51 -12.75 -0.10
N ILE A 35 18.52 -12.87 -1.43
CA ILE A 35 18.30 -14.13 -2.16
C ILE A 35 19.53 -15.03 -2.07
N THR A 36 20.73 -14.46 -2.25
CA THR A 36 21.98 -15.24 -2.18
C THR A 36 22.28 -15.76 -0.78
N ASN A 37 21.82 -15.09 0.27
CA ASN A 37 22.02 -15.51 1.67
C ASN A 37 20.92 -16.45 2.20
N ILE A 38 19.92 -16.82 1.38
CA ILE A 38 18.77 -17.65 1.78
C ILE A 38 19.21 -19.02 2.35
N SER A 39 20.30 -19.59 1.83
CA SER A 39 20.79 -20.90 2.26
C SER A 39 21.17 -20.97 3.74
N ASN A 40 21.40 -19.83 4.40
CA ASN A 40 21.82 -19.79 5.80
C ASN A 40 20.64 -19.86 6.80
N TYR A 41 19.39 -19.88 6.32
CA TYR A 41 18.19 -19.87 7.15
C TYR A 41 17.47 -21.23 7.15
N GLU A 42 18.04 -22.23 7.83
CA GLU A 42 17.66 -23.66 7.82
C GLU A 42 16.22 -24.02 8.33
N THR A 43 15.37 -23.05 8.65
CA THR A 43 14.00 -23.27 9.15
C THR A 43 12.97 -22.47 8.34
N PHE A 44 11.88 -21.98 8.97
CA PHE A 44 10.92 -21.06 8.32
C PHE A 44 11.57 -19.77 7.81
N GLY A 45 12.80 -19.46 8.23
CA GLY A 45 13.55 -18.31 7.72
C GLY A 45 13.78 -18.35 6.21
N LYS A 46 14.08 -19.52 5.61
CA LYS A 46 14.19 -19.65 4.15
C LYS A 46 12.86 -19.37 3.46
N LEU A 47 11.77 -19.98 3.94
CA LEU A 47 10.42 -19.74 3.39
C LEU A 47 10.06 -18.24 3.48
N TRP A 48 10.24 -17.63 4.65
CA TRP A 48 9.94 -16.22 4.86
C TRP A 48 10.76 -15.28 3.97
N THR A 49 12.07 -15.52 3.86
CA THR A 49 12.97 -14.69 3.04
C THR A 49 12.70 -14.87 1.54
N THR A 50 12.34 -16.07 1.08
CA THR A 50 11.87 -16.31 -0.28
C THR A 50 10.56 -15.57 -0.57
N LEU A 51 9.55 -15.69 0.30
CA LEU A 51 8.29 -14.96 0.15
C LEU A 51 8.53 -13.45 0.09
N GLN A 52 9.35 -12.93 1.00
CA GLN A 52 9.69 -11.52 1.07
C GLN A 52 10.49 -11.02 -0.13
N GLY A 53 11.47 -11.79 -0.60
CA GLY A 53 12.37 -11.40 -1.68
C GLY A 53 11.75 -11.48 -3.06
N GLU A 54 10.87 -12.46 -3.31
CA GLU A 54 10.37 -12.76 -4.66
C GLU A 54 8.90 -12.38 -4.84
N TYR A 55 8.06 -12.58 -3.82
CA TYR A 55 6.61 -12.61 -4.03
C TYR A 55 5.85 -11.44 -3.39
N ILE A 56 6.24 -10.97 -2.20
CA ILE A 56 5.47 -9.98 -1.44
C ILE A 56 5.23 -8.70 -2.24
N ALA A 57 6.25 -8.15 -2.92
CA ALA A 57 6.09 -6.91 -3.68
C ALA A 57 5.09 -7.07 -4.83
N THR A 58 5.20 -8.17 -5.58
CA THR A 58 4.29 -8.49 -6.70
C THR A 58 2.88 -8.75 -6.22
N ILE A 59 2.71 -9.53 -5.14
CA ILE A 59 1.40 -9.79 -4.53
C ILE A 59 0.76 -8.50 -4.04
N ALA A 60 1.51 -7.63 -3.36
CA ALA A 60 1.02 -6.35 -2.89
C ALA A 60 0.57 -5.45 -4.05
N LEU A 61 1.35 -5.38 -5.14
CA LEU A 61 0.98 -4.63 -6.34
C LEU A 61 -0.31 -5.16 -6.97
N ILE A 62 -0.42 -6.49 -7.14
CA ILE A 62 -1.62 -7.14 -7.67
C ILE A 62 -2.82 -6.84 -6.77
N ALA A 63 -2.67 -6.93 -5.44
CA ALA A 63 -3.74 -6.66 -4.49
C ALA A 63 -4.24 -5.21 -4.60
N VAL A 64 -3.33 -4.23 -4.70
CA VAL A 64 -3.68 -2.82 -4.90
C VAL A 64 -4.47 -2.63 -6.20
N ILE A 65 -3.98 -3.18 -7.32
CA ILE A 65 -4.65 -3.10 -8.61
C ILE A 65 -6.03 -3.77 -8.55
N ALA A 66 -6.14 -4.94 -7.92
CA ALA A 66 -7.39 -5.68 -7.80
C ALA A 66 -8.43 -4.88 -7.00
N VAL A 67 -8.04 -4.29 -5.87
CA VAL A 67 -8.93 -3.47 -5.04
C VAL A 67 -9.41 -2.24 -5.82
N LEU A 68 -8.51 -1.49 -6.46
CA LEU A 68 -8.88 -0.32 -7.27
C LEU A 68 -9.83 -0.70 -8.42
N SER A 69 -9.54 -1.81 -9.10
CA SER A 69 -10.36 -2.32 -10.20
C SER A 69 -11.75 -2.75 -9.72
N ALA A 70 -11.85 -3.40 -8.55
CA ALA A 70 -13.13 -3.79 -7.97
C ALA A 70 -14.00 -2.57 -7.63
N PHE A 71 -13.42 -1.52 -7.04
CA PHE A 71 -14.14 -0.27 -6.77
C PHE A 71 -14.57 0.43 -8.07
N ALA A 72 -13.70 0.48 -9.07
CA ALA A 72 -14.03 1.06 -10.38
C ALA A 72 -15.17 0.29 -11.05
N LEU A 73 -15.10 -1.04 -11.07
CA LEU A 73 -16.14 -1.89 -11.65
C LEU A 73 -17.47 -1.74 -10.90
N HIS A 74 -17.44 -1.74 -9.57
CA HIS A 74 -18.64 -1.49 -8.76
C HIS A 74 -19.28 -0.15 -9.16
N TYR A 75 -18.48 0.92 -9.29
CA TYR A 75 -18.99 2.23 -9.70
C TYR A 75 -19.56 2.22 -11.12
N MET A 76 -18.92 1.53 -12.07
CA MET A 76 -19.36 1.47 -13.47
C MET A 76 -20.64 0.64 -13.66
N VAL A 77 -20.78 -0.47 -12.94
CA VAL A 77 -21.90 -1.43 -13.11
C VAL A 77 -23.11 -1.03 -12.27
N ILE A 78 -22.91 -0.65 -11.01
CA ILE A 78 -23.99 -0.34 -10.06
C ILE A 78 -24.31 1.17 -10.09
N GLY A 79 -23.32 2.00 -10.39
CA GLY A 79 -23.47 3.45 -10.39
C GLY A 79 -23.22 4.08 -9.01
N PRO A 80 -23.20 5.43 -8.94
CA PRO A 80 -23.06 6.16 -7.69
C PRO A 80 -24.30 5.97 -6.83
N LYS A 81 -24.13 5.41 -5.63
CA LYS A 81 -25.21 5.38 -4.64
C LYS A 81 -25.47 6.80 -4.14
N GLN A 82 -26.65 7.34 -4.43
CA GLN A 82 -27.08 8.64 -3.92
C GLN A 82 -27.81 8.45 -2.59
N PHE A 83 -27.34 9.15 -1.57
CA PHE A 83 -27.99 9.18 -0.26
C PHE A 83 -28.62 10.57 -0.07
N SER A 84 -29.89 10.62 0.36
CA SER A 84 -30.49 11.89 0.79
C SER A 84 -29.74 12.39 2.02
N HIS A 85 -29.37 13.67 2.00
CA HIS A 85 -28.71 14.35 3.11
C HIS A 85 -29.67 15.19 3.96
N ASP A 86 -30.97 15.14 3.66
CA ASP A 86 -32.01 15.92 4.35
C ASP A 86 -32.35 15.34 5.74
N GLY A 87 -31.88 14.13 6.04
CA GLY A 87 -32.11 13.43 7.30
C GLY A 87 -31.02 13.64 8.36
N LYS A 88 -31.29 13.15 9.58
CA LYS A 88 -30.31 13.13 10.67
C LYS A 88 -29.10 12.28 10.25
N LYS A 89 -27.89 12.83 10.39
CA LYS A 89 -26.65 12.12 10.10
C LYS A 89 -26.49 10.93 11.06
N ILE A 90 -26.52 9.72 10.50
CA ILE A 90 -26.19 8.48 11.22
C ILE A 90 -24.76 8.13 10.84
N TYR A 91 -23.87 8.10 11.83
CA TYR A 91 -22.50 7.67 11.59
C TYR A 91 -22.48 6.14 11.44
N ALA A 92 -21.95 5.65 10.31
CA ALA A 92 -21.73 4.22 10.11
C ALA A 92 -20.70 3.64 11.11
N PHE A 93 -19.78 4.48 11.59
CA PHE A 93 -18.77 4.14 12.58
C PHE A 93 -18.81 5.10 13.77
N THR A 94 -18.68 4.55 14.96
CA THR A 94 -18.57 5.29 16.22
C THR A 94 -17.31 6.18 16.23
N LEU A 95 -17.24 7.11 17.19
CA LEU A 95 -16.02 7.91 17.38
C LEU A 95 -14.80 7.03 17.71
N PHE A 96 -15.01 5.98 18.51
CA PHE A 96 -14.00 5.02 18.89
C PHE A 96 -13.41 4.28 17.68
N GLU A 97 -14.27 3.70 16.83
CA GLU A 97 -13.82 2.98 15.63
C GLU A 97 -13.07 3.89 14.66
N ARG A 98 -13.51 5.13 14.48
CA ARG A 98 -12.83 6.11 13.63
C ARG A 98 -11.44 6.47 14.16
N LEU A 99 -11.29 6.61 15.48
CA LEU A 99 -9.99 6.88 16.11
C LEU A 99 -9.02 5.72 15.87
N PHE A 100 -9.45 4.49 16.12
CA PHE A 100 -8.61 3.31 15.91
C PHE A 100 -8.27 3.08 14.44
N HIS A 101 -9.21 3.33 13.52
CA HIS A 101 -8.93 3.28 12.08
C HIS A 101 -7.86 4.31 11.67
N PHE A 102 -7.93 5.52 12.23
CA PHE A 102 -6.93 6.55 11.96
C PHE A 102 -5.54 6.17 12.49
N ILE A 103 -5.47 5.59 13.70
CA ILE A 103 -4.21 5.08 14.26
C ILE A 103 -3.64 3.95 13.40
N ALA A 104 -4.48 3.01 12.95
CA ALA A 104 -4.08 1.93 12.05
C ALA A 104 -3.60 2.44 10.68
N ALA A 105 -4.14 3.57 10.20
CA ALA A 105 -3.68 4.17 8.95
C ALA A 105 -2.31 4.85 9.05
N ILE A 106 -1.76 5.06 10.26
CA ILE A 106 -0.42 5.63 10.49
C ILE A 106 0.67 4.53 10.44
N SER A 107 0.32 3.26 10.72
CA SER A 107 1.27 2.13 10.80
C SER A 107 1.67 1.56 9.46
#